data_AF-X0ZI45-F1
#
_entry.id   AF-X0ZI45-F1
#
_cell.length_a   1.000
_cell.length_b   1.000
_cell.length_c   1.000
_cell.angle_alpha   90.00
_cell.angle_beta   90.00
_cell.angle_gamma   90.00
#
_symmetry.space_group_name_H-M   'P 1'
#
loop_
_entity.id
_entity.type
_entity.pdbx_description
1 polymer ?
#
loop_
_entity_poly.entity_id
_entity_poly.type
_entity_poly.pdbx_seq_one_letter_code
_entity_poly.pdbx_strand_id
1 'polypeptide(L)' 'MFSREELEKIEKKRKEWEDNILDKFIQRGERKEIFETPSNIPLKHVYGPADIKELNYLNDLGFPGTSPFTR' A
#
# COMPACT_ATOMS: atom_id res chain seq x y z
N MET A 1 10.08 -12.25 -2.64
CA MET A 1 9.02 -11.22 -2.82
C MET A 1 8.05 -11.71 -3.88
N PHE A 2 6.88 -11.08 -3.98
CA PHE A 2 5.85 -11.45 -4.95
C PHE A 2 6.40 -11.42 -6.37
N SER A 3 6.01 -12.41 -7.17
CA SER A 3 6.32 -12.42 -8.60
C SER A 3 5.57 -11.29 -9.31
N ARG A 4 6.04 -10.89 -10.50
CA ARG A 4 5.38 -9.85 -11.30
C ARG A 4 3.93 -10.22 -11.63
N GLU A 5 3.69 -11.48 -11.98
CA GLU A 5 2.36 -12.01 -12.28
C GLU A 5 1.42 -11.94 -11.06
N GLU A 6 1.93 -12.26 -9.86
CA GLU A 6 1.15 -12.13 -8.61
C GLU A 6 0.83 -10.67 -8.31
N LEU A 7 1.78 -9.76 -8.50
CA LEU A 7 1.58 -8.33 -8.28
C LEU A 7 0.52 -7.75 -9.22
N GLU A 8 0.58 -8.09 -10.52
CA GLU A 8 -0.43 -7.69 -11.50
C GLU A 8 -1.82 -8.20 -11.13
N LYS A 9 -1.91 -9.46 -10.68
CA LYS A 9 -3.17 -10.05 -10.21
C LYS A 9 -3.73 -9.33 -8.98
N ILE A 10 -2.86 -8.95 -8.05
CA ILE A 10 -3.24 -8.19 -6.84
C ILE A 10 -3.72 -6.79 -7.23
N GLU A 11 -3.01 -6.11 -8.11
CA GLU A 11 -3.37 -4.76 -8.58
C GLU A 11 -4.72 -4.75 -9.31
N LYS A 12 -4.96 -5.74 -10.17
CA LYS A 12 -6.25 -5.91 -10.83
C LYS A 12 -7.39 -6.14 -9.83
N LYS A 13 -7.20 -7.06 -8.88
CA LYS A 13 -8.22 -7.33 -7.84
C LYS A 13 -8.46 -6.13 -6.93
N ARG A 14 -7.41 -5.36 -6.63
CA ARG A 14 -7.52 -4.12 -5.87
C ARG A 14 -8.42 -3.12 -6.60
N LYS A 15 -8.18 -2.90 -7.89
CA LYS A 15 -9.01 -2.01 -8.71
C LYS A 15 -10.47 -2.47 -8.75
N GLU A 16 -10.70 -3.77 -8.95
CA GLU A 16 -12.05 -4.34 -8.90
C GLU A 16 -12.72 -4.10 -7.53
N TRP A 17 -11.99 -4.19 -6.43
CA TRP A 17 -12.51 -3.90 -5.09
C TRP A 17 -12.77 -2.40 -4.88
N GLU A 18 -11.89 -1.52 -5.36
CA GLU A 18 -12.04 -0.06 -5.29
C GLU A 18 -13.34 0.36 -6.01
N ASP A 19 -13.49 -0.04 -7.28
CA ASP A 19 -14.62 0.34 -8.13
C ASP A 19 -15.96 -0.26 -7.66
N ASN A 20 -15.96 -1.52 -7.20
CA ASN A 20 -17.23 -2.23 -6.93
C ASN A 20 -17.68 -2.20 -5.48
N ILE A 21 -16.74 -2.05 -4.53
CA ILE A 21 -17.01 -2.19 -3.11
C ILE A 21 -16.70 -0.87 -2.41
N LEU A 22 -15.46 -0.37 -2.50
CA LEU A 22 -15.04 0.82 -1.78
C LEU A 22 -15.89 2.04 -2.15
N ASP A 23 -16.10 2.30 -3.44
CA ASP A 23 -16.88 3.45 -3.92
C ASP A 23 -18.28 3.52 -3.33
N LYS A 24 -18.94 2.36 -3.14
CA LYS A 24 -20.29 2.30 -2.53
C LYS A 24 -20.28 2.74 -1.07
N PHE A 25 -19.18 2.54 -0.35
CA PHE A 25 -19.03 2.97 1.03
C PHE A 25 -18.57 4.43 1.11
N ILE A 26 -17.66 4.87 0.24
CA ILE A 26 -17.22 6.27 0.17
C ILE A 26 -18.40 7.19 -0.14
N GLN A 27 -19.30 6.79 -1.04
CA GLN A 27 -20.52 7.56 -1.35
C GLN A 27 -21.47 7.74 -0.15
N ARG A 28 -21.40 6.87 0.86
CA ARG A 28 -22.16 7.03 2.11
C ARG A 28 -21.52 8.04 3.06
N GLY A 29 -20.29 8.46 2.76
CA GLY A 29 -19.52 9.45 3.51
C GLY A 29 -18.43 8.80 4.36
N GLU A 30 -17.22 9.33 4.25
CA GLU A 30 -16.12 9.08 5.18
C GLU A 30 -15.96 10.27 6.15
N ARG A 31 -15.20 10.07 7.23
CA ARG A 31 -14.96 11.13 8.24
C ARG A 31 -14.27 12.36 7.65
N LYS A 32 -13.43 12.16 6.63
CA LYS A 32 -12.66 13.20 5.93
C LYS A 32 -12.61 12.82 4.46
N GLU A 33 -12.54 13.81 3.59
CA GLU A 33 -12.31 13.59 2.16
C GLU A 33 -10.90 13.06 1.87
N ILE A 34 -9.91 13.54 2.63
CA ILE A 34 -8.52 13.12 2.52
C ILE A 34 -7.98 12.81 3.92
N PHE A 35 -7.30 11.67 4.02
CA PHE A 35 -6.56 11.29 5.22
C PHE A 35 -5.08 11.59 5.01
N GLU A 36 -4.49 12.34 5.93
CA GLU A 36 -3.08 12.71 5.88
C GLU A 36 -2.41 12.44 7.24
N THR A 37 -1.11 12.20 7.21
CA THR A 37 -0.28 12.21 8.42
C THR A 37 -0.10 13.65 8.92
N PRO A 38 0.38 13.85 10.17
CA PRO A 38 0.72 15.20 10.66
C PRO A 38 1.76 15.95 9.82
N SER A 39 2.53 15.22 9.01
CA SER A 39 3.51 15.77 8.06
C SER A 39 2.93 15.95 6.65
N ASN A 40 1.60 15.97 6.51
CA ASN A 40 0.88 16.18 5.24
C ASN A 40 1.14 15.10 4.18
N ILE A 41 1.39 13.85 4.58
CA ILE A 41 1.53 12.74 3.63
C ILE A 41 0.15 12.09 3.44
N PRO A 42 -0.39 12.04 2.20
CA PRO A 42 -1.69 11.43 1.93
C PRO A 42 -1.64 9.91 2.15
N LEU A 43 -2.66 9.39 2.81
CA LEU A 43 -2.81 7.98 3.14
C LEU A 43 -3.78 7.29 2.17
N LYS A 44 -3.42 6.08 1.75
CA LYS A 44 -4.32 5.19 1.02
C LYS A 44 -5.27 4.50 1.99
N HIS A 45 -6.47 4.12 1.51
CA HIS A 45 -7.42 3.32 2.30
C HIS A 45 -6.83 1.98 2.73
N VAL A 46 -6.11 1.31 1.84
CA VAL A 46 -5.44 0.02 2.08
C VAL A 46 -4.08 0.00 1.41
N TYR A 47 -3.07 -0.48 2.14
CA TYR A 47 -1.75 -0.79 1.63
C TYR A 47 -1.61 -2.31 1.46
N GLY A 48 -0.93 -2.73 0.41
CA GLY A 48 -0.71 -4.14 0.10
C GLY A 48 0.61 -4.40 -0.62
N PRO A 49 0.83 -5.64 -1.08
CA PRO A 49 2.08 -6.06 -1.73
C PRO A 49 2.55 -5.18 -2.90
N ALA A 50 1.62 -4.67 -3.70
CA ALA A 50 1.93 -3.80 -4.83
C ALA A 50 2.55 -2.46 -4.40
N ASP A 51 2.28 -2.00 -3.18
CA ASP A 51 2.81 -0.73 -2.65
C ASP A 51 4.30 -0.83 -2.25
N ILE A 52 4.81 -2.06 -2.07
CA ILE A 52 6.21 -2.33 -1.72
C ILE A 52 6.95 -3.09 -2.84
N LYS A 53 6.44 -3.04 -4.08
CA LYS A 53 7.00 -3.82 -5.21
C LYS A 53 8.46 -3.49 -5.54
N GLU A 54 8.89 -2.26 -5.22
CA GLU A 54 10.25 -1.76 -5.49
C GLU A 54 11.21 -1.98 -4.32
N LEU A 55 10.67 -2.41 -3.17
CA LEU A 55 11.45 -2.64 -1.96
C LEU A 55 12.42 -3.80 -2.19
N ASN A 56 13.69 -3.62 -1.88
CA ASN A 56 14.64 -4.70 -1.77
C ASN A 56 14.85 -5.04 -0.29
N TYR A 57 14.28 -6.14 0.18
CA TYR A 57 14.29 -6.48 1.61
C TYR A 57 15.70 -6.50 2.20
N LEU A 58 16.68 -7.05 1.48
CA LEU A 58 18.05 -7.18 2.00
C LEU A 58 18.81 -5.85 2.02
N ASN A 59 18.58 -4.99 1.02
CA ASN A 59 19.31 -3.73 0.89
C ASN A 59 18.63 -2.56 1.62
N ASP A 60 17.30 -2.55 1.69
CA ASP A 60 16.53 -1.40 2.20
C ASP A 60 16.06 -1.60 3.65
N LEU A 61 15.75 -2.85 4.06
CA LEU A 61 15.39 -3.18 5.46
C LEU A 61 16.53 -3.88 6.20
N GLY A 62 17.08 -4.93 5.61
CA GLY A 62 18.10 -5.78 6.22
C GLY A 62 17.63 -6.48 7.50
N PHE A 63 18.62 -6.85 8.32
CA PHE A 63 18.41 -7.41 9.65
C PHE A 63 18.90 -6.43 10.74
N PRO A 64 18.39 -6.53 11.97
CA PRO A 64 18.80 -5.65 13.05
C PRO A 64 20.31 -5.61 13.28
N GLY A 65 20.83 -4.41 13.50
CA GLY A 65 22.26 -4.20 13.75
C GLY A 65 23.15 -4.39 12.52
N THR A 66 22.58 -4.45 11.32
CA THR A 66 23.32 -4.49 10.05
C THR A 66 22.89 -3.33 9.15
N SER A 67 23.81 -2.84 8.30
CA SER A 67 23.49 -1.78 7.32
C SER A 67 22.28 -2.17 6.47
N PRO A 68 21.32 -1.25 6.18
CA PRO A 68 21.32 0.20 6.46
C PRO A 68 20.75 0.59 7.84
N PHE A 69 20.59 -0.34 8.78
CA PHE A 69 20.09 -0.11 10.13
C PHE A 69 18.63 0.40 10.18
N THR A 70 17.84 0.09 9.16
CA THR A 70 16.40 0.38 9.14
C THR A 70 15.63 -0.45 10.18
N ARG A 71 16.13 -1.65 10.49
CA ARG A 71 15.55 -2.58 11.47
C ARG A 71 16.48 -2.85 12.64
#